data_AF-A0A0C9YI54-F1
#
_entry.id   AF-A0A0C9YI54-F1
#
_cell.length_a   1.000
_cell.length_b   1.000
_cell.length_c   1.000
_cell.angle_alpha   90.00
_cell.angle_beta   90.00
_cell.angle_gamma   90.00
#
_symmetry.space_group_name_H-M   'P 1'
#
loop_
_entity.id
_entity.type
_entity.pdbx_description
1 polymer ?
#
loop_
_entity_poly.entity_id
_entity_poly.type
_entity_poly.pdbx_seq_one_letter_code
_entity_poly.pdbx_strand_id
1 'polypeptide(L)'
;MGFKQAAVLAPVSFFLGVQLICLNVDHRLLWGELTEDVIRDGFQFYTTFFNAPPAIKALLHGLVGVGLIGLVAKLHKWDESALFFDGTCLATYVFGIAVYLTVTIPSLRTIVTAVEQVDSRGEQVDAMRVLSAGNVIIIICLGLILALQAGQEYARRKDCLALAAGEKKEQ
;
A
#
# COMPACT_ATOMS: atom_id res chain seq x y z
N MET A 1 -11.91 -0.68 20.11
CA MET A 1 -10.94 -0.11 19.14
C MET A 1 -9.99 0.80 19.88
N GLY A 2 -8.67 0.60 19.76
CA GLY A 2 -7.66 1.39 20.48
C GLY A 2 -6.69 2.10 19.54
N PHE A 3 -5.81 2.93 20.10
CA PHE A 3 -4.79 3.69 19.36
C PHE A 3 -3.96 2.86 18.36
N LYS A 4 -3.68 1.59 18.68
CA LYS A 4 -2.93 0.67 17.79
C LYS A 4 -3.64 0.42 16.46
N GLN A 5 -4.96 0.32 16.45
CA GLN A 5 -5.74 0.07 15.24
C GLN A 5 -5.81 1.32 14.36
N ALA A 6 -5.93 2.50 14.98
CA ALA A 6 -5.85 3.79 14.27
C ALA A 6 -4.46 3.98 13.62
N ALA A 7 -3.38 3.60 14.31
CA ALA A 7 -2.02 3.64 13.79
C ALA A 7 -1.79 2.73 12.57
N VAL A 8 -2.67 1.75 12.31
CA VAL A 8 -2.66 0.93 11.09
C VAL A 8 -3.61 1.51 10.03
N LEU A 9 -4.86 1.79 10.41
CA LEU A 9 -5.89 2.23 9.47
C LEU A 9 -5.56 3.57 8.80
N ALA A 10 -5.00 4.53 9.55
CA ALA A 10 -4.66 5.84 9.02
C ALA A 10 -3.61 5.77 7.90
N PRO A 11 -2.40 5.21 8.10
CA PRO A 11 -1.41 5.11 7.02
C PRO A 11 -1.88 4.20 5.87
N VAL A 12 -2.55 3.07 6.15
CA VAL A 12 -3.03 2.17 5.09
C VAL A 12 -4.06 2.88 4.19
N SER A 13 -5.02 3.59 4.78
CA SER A 13 -6.03 4.33 4.01
C SER A 13 -5.42 5.51 3.25
N PHE A 14 -4.47 6.22 3.87
CA PHE A 14 -3.73 7.30 3.21
C PHE A 14 -2.96 6.80 1.99
N PHE A 15 -2.17 5.72 2.12
CA PHE A 15 -1.43 5.17 0.99
C PHE A 15 -2.35 4.59 -0.07
N LEU A 16 -3.46 3.95 0.32
CA LEU A 16 -4.44 3.50 -0.66
C LEU A 16 -4.97 4.68 -1.47
N GLY A 17 -5.26 5.82 -0.83
CA GLY A 17 -5.61 7.06 -1.53
C GLY A 17 -4.53 7.54 -2.50
N VAL A 18 -3.27 7.57 -2.08
CA VAL A 18 -2.13 7.91 -2.95
C VAL A 18 -2.06 6.98 -4.16
N GLN A 19 -2.21 5.67 -3.95
CA GLN A 19 -2.18 4.69 -5.02
C GLN A 19 -3.38 4.80 -5.97
N LEU A 20 -4.56 5.16 -5.47
CA LEU A 20 -5.74 5.44 -6.32
C LEU A 20 -5.56 6.70 -7.18
N ILE A 21 -4.77 7.67 -6.72
CA ILE A 21 -4.36 8.80 -7.57
C ILE A 21 -3.46 8.29 -8.71
N CYS A 22 -2.45 7.46 -8.40
CA CYS A 22 -1.61 6.82 -9.41
C CYS A 22 -2.43 5.99 -10.41
N LEU A 23 -3.47 5.29 -9.93
CA LEU A 23 -4.35 4.45 -10.74
C LEU A 23 -5.01 5.19 -11.91
N ASN A 24 -5.28 6.49 -11.78
CA ASN A 24 -5.87 7.30 -12.86
C ASN A 24 -4.95 7.36 -14.10
N VAL A 25 -3.63 7.31 -13.89
CA VAL A 25 -2.63 7.27 -14.95
C VAL A 25 -2.31 5.82 -15.31
N ASP A 26 -2.10 4.96 -14.31
CA ASP A 26 -1.70 3.56 -14.48
C ASP A 26 -2.70 2.76 -15.28
N HIS A 27 -4.00 3.02 -15.13
CA HIS A 27 -5.02 2.29 -15.88
C HIS A 27 -4.84 2.46 -17.40
N ARG A 28 -4.52 3.67 -17.86
CA ARG A 28 -4.29 3.97 -19.28
C ARG A 28 -3.03 3.28 -19.80
N LEU A 29 -1.98 3.19 -18.97
CA LEU A 29 -0.70 2.56 -19.31
C LEU A 29 -0.78 1.02 -19.34
N LEU A 30 -1.63 0.43 -18.50
CA LEU A 30 -1.75 -1.02 -18.37
C LEU A 30 -2.76 -1.63 -19.34
N TRP A 31 -3.96 -1.05 -19.40
CA TRP A 31 -5.12 -1.63 -20.09
C TRP A 31 -5.66 -0.78 -21.24
N GLY A 32 -5.14 0.44 -21.42
CA GLY A 32 -5.51 1.32 -22.52
C GLY A 32 -4.66 1.12 -23.77
N GLU A 33 -5.02 1.83 -24.84
CA GLU A 33 -4.17 1.97 -26.02
C GLU A 33 -2.97 2.87 -25.69
N LEU A 34 -1.77 2.40 -26.00
CA LEU A 34 -0.52 3.08 -25.65
C LEU A 34 -0.16 4.13 -26.70
N THR A 35 -0.85 5.26 -26.66
CA THR A 35 -0.57 6.41 -27.55
C THR A 35 0.58 7.27 -27.02
N GLU A 36 1.18 8.06 -27.89
CA GLU A 36 2.24 9.02 -27.52
C GLU A 36 1.78 10.03 -26.44
N ASP A 37 0.51 10.43 -26.46
CA ASP A 37 -0.06 11.29 -25.42
C ASP A 37 -0.16 10.58 -24.06
N VAL A 38 -0.57 9.29 -24.03
CA VAL A 38 -0.61 8.48 -22.79
C VAL A 38 0.79 8.34 -22.19
N ILE A 39 1.79 8.07 -23.05
CA ILE A 39 3.18 7.96 -22.66
C ILE A 39 3.66 9.29 -22.07
N ARG A 40 3.43 10.41 -22.75
CA ARG A 40 3.82 11.75 -22.29
C ARG A 40 3.19 12.10 -20.94
N ASP A 41 1.89 11.85 -20.79
CA ASP A 41 1.17 12.09 -19.54
C ASP A 41 1.78 11.29 -18.38
N GLY A 42 2.10 10.01 -18.61
CA GLY A 42 2.76 9.15 -17.64
C GLY A 42 4.14 9.67 -17.21
N PHE A 43 4.99 10.05 -18.16
CA PHE A 43 6.29 10.66 -17.87
C PHE A 43 6.15 11.94 -17.04
N GLN A 44 5.24 12.84 -17.43
CA GLN A 44 5.00 14.08 -16.71
C GLN A 44 4.53 13.81 -15.28
N PHE A 45 3.61 12.87 -15.09
CA PHE A 45 3.10 12.49 -13.78
C PHE A 45 4.20 11.93 -12.87
N TYR A 46 4.95 10.93 -13.35
CA TYR A 46 5.98 10.27 -12.56
C TYR A 46 7.22 11.15 -12.32
N THR A 47 7.57 12.02 -13.27
CA THR A 47 8.62 13.04 -13.08
C THR A 47 8.22 14.04 -12.01
N THR A 48 6.95 14.46 -11.97
CA THR A 48 6.45 15.35 -10.92
C THR A 48 6.58 14.71 -9.54
N PHE A 49 6.18 13.43 -9.42
CA PHE A 49 6.25 12.70 -8.15
C PHE A 49 7.71 12.46 -7.71
N PHE A 50 8.60 12.12 -8.64
CA PHE A 50 10.01 11.93 -8.37
C PHE A 50 10.70 13.21 -7.90
N ASN A 51 10.33 14.36 -8.46
CA ASN A 51 10.91 15.67 -8.11
C ASN A 51 10.19 16.38 -6.96
N ALA A 52 9.22 15.73 -6.30
CA ALA A 52 8.54 16.29 -5.15
C ALA A 52 9.54 16.73 -4.04
N PRO A 53 9.25 17.84 -3.32
CA PRO A 53 10.11 18.32 -2.24
C PRO A 53 10.48 17.22 -1.23
N PRO A 54 11.71 17.21 -0.69
CA PRO A 54 12.17 16.16 0.23
C PRO A 54 11.25 15.96 1.44
N ALA A 55 10.59 17.02 1.91
CA ALA A 55 9.61 16.96 3.00
C ALA A 55 8.45 16.00 2.71
N ILE A 56 7.96 15.96 1.46
CA ILE A 56 6.90 15.02 1.06
C ILE A 56 7.42 13.59 1.12
N LYS A 57 8.62 13.34 0.59
CA LYS A 57 9.25 12.00 0.64
C LYS A 57 9.45 11.56 2.09
N ALA A 58 9.94 12.44 2.96
CA ALA A 58 10.14 12.15 4.37
C ALA A 58 8.82 11.83 5.08
N LEU A 59 7.76 12.60 4.81
CA LEU A 59 6.42 12.35 5.33
C LEU A 59 5.91 10.95 4.93
N LEU A 60 6.02 10.60 3.64
CA LEU A 60 5.58 9.31 3.13
C LEU A 60 6.33 8.17 3.83
N HIS A 61 7.67 8.20 3.88
CA HIS A 61 8.42 7.14 4.55
C HIS A 61 8.14 7.10 6.07
N GLY A 62 7.89 8.25 6.69
CA GLY A 62 7.46 8.33 8.09
C GLY A 62 6.13 7.61 8.33
N LEU A 63 5.12 7.81 7.47
CA LEU A 63 3.84 7.10 7.55
C LEU A 63 3.99 5.60 7.32
N VAL A 64 4.92 5.16 6.46
CA VAL A 64 5.26 3.73 6.32
C VAL A 64 5.75 3.16 7.66
N GLY A 65 6.64 3.89 8.35
CA GLY A 65 7.13 3.51 9.67
C GLY A 65 6.01 3.42 10.72
N VAL A 66 5.09 4.39 10.75
CA VAL A 66 3.93 4.37 11.66
C VAL A 66 3.06 3.13 11.42
N GLY A 67 2.75 2.81 10.16
CA GLY A 67 1.96 1.63 9.81
C GLY A 67 2.62 0.32 10.26
N LEU A 68 3.92 0.19 10.01
CA LEU A 68 4.71 -0.98 10.41
C LEU A 68 4.75 -1.14 11.93
N ILE A 69 5.05 -0.07 12.67
CA ILE A 69 5.07 -0.08 14.14
C ILE A 69 3.69 -0.41 14.69
N GLY A 70 2.62 0.13 14.09
CA GLY A 70 1.24 -0.17 14.46
C GLY A 70 0.93 -1.67 14.34
N LEU A 71 1.29 -2.30 13.22
CA LEU A 71 1.09 -3.74 13.00
C LEU A 71 1.89 -4.60 13.98
N VAL A 72 3.17 -4.29 14.20
CA VAL A 72 4.01 -5.01 15.18
C VAL A 72 3.44 -4.85 16.60
N ALA A 73 2.99 -3.65 16.97
CA ALA A 73 2.42 -3.39 18.29
C ALA A 73 1.09 -4.13 18.53
N LYS A 74 0.32 -4.43 17.48
CA LYS A 74 -0.88 -5.27 17.55
C LYS A 74 -0.53 -6.75 17.72
N LEU A 75 0.51 -7.23 17.03
CA LEU A 75 0.93 -8.63 17.10
C LEU A 75 1.49 -9.05 18.48
N HIS A 76 1.86 -8.10 19.34
CA HIS A 76 2.49 -8.35 20.64
C HIS A 76 1.72 -9.28 21.59
N LYS A 77 0.39 -9.41 21.46
CA LYS A 77 -0.39 -10.32 22.33
C LYS A 77 -0.31 -11.80 21.93
N TRP A 78 0.09 -12.11 20.69
CA TRP A 78 0.21 -13.48 20.18
C TRP A 78 -1.01 -14.39 20.38
N ASP A 79 -2.22 -13.83 20.54
CA ASP A 79 -3.45 -14.62 20.53
C ASP A 79 -3.82 -15.05 19.11
N GLU A 80 -4.74 -16.02 18.97
CA GLU A 80 -5.11 -16.56 17.65
C GLU A 80 -5.61 -15.45 16.70
N SER A 81 -6.38 -14.49 17.22
CA SER A 81 -6.85 -13.36 16.42
C SER A 81 -5.68 -12.49 15.92
N ALA A 82 -4.73 -12.15 16.79
CA ALA A 82 -3.55 -11.38 16.40
C ALA A 82 -2.70 -12.16 15.39
N LEU A 83 -2.52 -13.47 15.56
CA LEU A 83 -1.74 -14.28 14.64
C LEU A 83 -2.35 -14.31 13.23
N PHE A 84 -3.65 -14.61 13.12
CA PHE A 84 -4.31 -14.75 11.82
C PHE A 84 -4.61 -13.42 11.14
N PHE A 85 -5.12 -12.42 11.87
CA PHE A 85 -5.46 -11.12 11.28
C PHE A 85 -4.23 -10.21 11.20
N ASP A 86 -3.59 -9.92 12.33
CA ASP A 86 -2.49 -8.96 12.39
C ASP A 86 -1.18 -9.52 11.82
N GLY A 87 -0.92 -10.82 11.98
CA GLY A 87 0.24 -11.49 11.36
C GLY A 87 0.16 -11.48 9.83
N THR A 88 -1.01 -11.80 9.27
CA THR A 88 -1.23 -11.72 7.81
C THR A 88 -1.15 -10.28 7.31
N CYS A 89 -1.69 -9.32 8.08
CA CYS A 89 -1.54 -7.90 7.74
C CYS A 89 -0.07 -7.47 7.72
N LEU A 90 0.73 -7.89 8.71
CA LEU A 90 2.16 -7.58 8.79
C LEU A 90 2.93 -8.18 7.60
N ALA A 91 2.71 -9.45 7.29
CA ALA A 91 3.34 -10.11 6.15
C ALA A 91 2.97 -9.40 4.83
N THR A 92 1.69 -9.08 4.65
CA THR A 92 1.19 -8.34 3.47
C THR A 92 1.80 -6.94 3.37
N TYR A 93 1.94 -6.25 4.50
CA TYR A 93 2.53 -4.91 4.54
C TYR A 93 4.03 -4.93 4.19
N VAL A 94 4.77 -5.89 4.73
CA VAL A 94 6.19 -6.12 4.39
C VAL A 94 6.36 -6.48 2.92
N PHE A 95 5.46 -7.30 2.36
CA PHE A 95 5.47 -7.59 0.93
C PHE A 95 5.22 -6.33 0.09
N GLY A 96 4.28 -5.48 0.48
CA GLY A 96 4.07 -4.17 -0.17
C GLY A 96 5.31 -3.26 -0.10
N ILE A 97 6.00 -3.24 1.04
CA ILE A 97 7.29 -2.53 1.18
C ILE A 97 8.35 -3.12 0.24
N ALA A 98 8.43 -4.45 0.13
CA ALA A 98 9.37 -5.11 -0.77
C ALA A 98 9.10 -4.69 -2.22
N VAL A 99 7.84 -4.73 -2.69
CA VAL A 99 7.44 -4.26 -4.03
C VAL A 99 7.84 -2.80 -4.22
N TYR A 100 7.59 -1.93 -3.24
CA TYR A 100 8.01 -0.52 -3.32
C TYR A 100 9.52 -0.37 -3.50
N LEU A 101 10.32 -1.08 -2.69
CA LEU A 101 11.78 -0.97 -2.73
C LEU A 101 12.39 -1.57 -3.98
N THR A 102 11.88 -2.70 -4.47
CA THR A 102 12.49 -3.47 -5.57
C THR A 102 11.88 -3.21 -6.93
N VAL A 103 10.67 -2.65 -6.99
CA VAL A 103 9.97 -2.34 -8.25
C VAL A 103 9.78 -0.83 -8.38
N THR A 104 9.09 -0.20 -7.42
CA THR A 104 8.71 1.22 -7.56
C THR A 104 9.93 2.15 -7.63
N ILE A 105 10.90 2.02 -6.70
CA ILE A 105 12.08 2.90 -6.68
C ILE A 105 12.94 2.74 -7.94
N PRO A 106 13.35 1.53 -8.36
CA PRO A 106 14.15 1.35 -9.57
C PRO A 106 13.43 1.84 -10.82
N SER A 107 12.16 1.48 -11.02
CA SER A 107 11.39 1.92 -12.20
C SER A 107 11.27 3.44 -12.26
N LEU A 108 11.02 4.12 -11.13
CA LEU A 108 11.00 5.60 -11.09
C LEU A 108 12.34 6.22 -11.50
N ARG A 109 13.47 5.60 -11.12
CA ARG A 109 14.79 6.06 -11.53
C ARG A 109 15.01 5.87 -13.03
N THR A 110 14.61 4.74 -13.61
CA THR A 110 14.69 4.51 -15.06
C THR A 110 13.83 5.51 -15.84
N ILE A 111 12.64 5.86 -15.33
CA ILE A 111 11.75 6.82 -16.00
C ILE A 111 12.34 8.23 -16.01
N VAL A 112 12.92 8.69 -14.89
CA VAL A 112 13.26 10.12 -14.69
C VAL A 112 14.74 10.42 -14.84
N THR A 113 15.61 9.51 -14.42
CA THR A 113 17.07 9.64 -14.45
C THR A 113 17.68 8.61 -15.38
N ALA A 114 17.08 8.43 -16.55
CA ALA A 114 17.59 7.54 -17.59
C ALA A 114 19.00 7.93 -18.00
N VAL A 115 19.85 6.93 -18.20
CA VAL A 115 21.20 7.10 -18.71
C VAL A 115 21.14 7.07 -20.23
N GLU A 116 21.49 8.19 -20.87
CA GLU A 116 21.31 8.44 -22.31
C GLU A 116 21.93 7.39 -23.26
N GLN A 117 22.87 6.57 -22.76
CA GLN A 117 23.54 5.50 -23.52
C GLN A 117 23.12 4.07 -23.12
N VAL A 118 22.32 3.92 -22.06
CA VAL A 118 21.92 2.62 -21.50
C VAL A 118 20.42 2.43 -21.62
N ASP A 119 19.63 3.48 -21.35
CA ASP A 119 18.18 3.41 -21.32
C ASP A 119 17.59 3.99 -22.61
N SER A 120 17.03 3.11 -23.43
CA SER A 120 16.24 3.50 -24.60
C SER A 120 14.86 4.03 -24.19
N ARG A 121 14.23 4.81 -25.08
CA ARG A 121 12.85 5.30 -24.87
C ARG A 121 11.85 4.15 -24.64
N GLY A 122 12.06 3.00 -25.29
CA GLY A 122 11.25 1.79 -25.09
C GLY A 122 11.37 1.25 -23.68
N GLU A 123 12.59 1.15 -23.14
CA GLU A 123 12.83 0.67 -21.77
C GLU A 123 12.23 1.60 -20.71
N GLN A 124 12.24 2.92 -20.93
CA GLN A 124 11.58 3.85 -20.03
C GLN A 124 10.05 3.66 -20.02
N VAL A 125 9.45 3.40 -21.18
CA VAL A 125 8.02 3.09 -21.31
C VAL A 125 7.69 1.77 -20.63
N ASP A 126 8.51 0.74 -20.81
CA ASP A 126 8.34 -0.55 -20.13
C ASP A 126 8.50 -0.40 -18.61
N ALA A 127 9.49 0.37 -18.15
CA ALA A 127 9.67 0.68 -16.73
C ALA A 127 8.44 1.38 -16.15
N MET A 128 7.80 2.27 -16.91
CA MET A 128 6.56 2.93 -16.51
C MET A 128 5.40 1.94 -16.38
N ARG A 129 5.26 0.97 -17.28
CA ARG A 129 4.24 -0.09 -17.16
C ARG A 129 4.53 -1.05 -15.99
N VAL A 130 5.80 -1.36 -15.75
CA VAL A 130 6.24 -2.15 -14.58
C VAL A 130 5.92 -1.42 -13.27
N LEU A 131 6.19 -0.12 -13.21
CA LEU A 131 5.82 0.74 -12.09
C LEU A 131 4.31 0.74 -11.85
N SER A 132 3.51 0.93 -12.90
CA SER A 132 2.05 0.87 -12.85
C SER A 132 1.54 -0.47 -12.31
N ALA A 133 2.10 -1.58 -12.78
CA ALA A 133 1.75 -2.91 -12.27
C ALA A 133 2.11 -3.07 -10.78
N GLY A 134 3.29 -2.58 -10.38
CA GLY A 134 3.72 -2.56 -8.97
C GLY A 134 2.75 -1.79 -8.06
N ASN A 135 2.26 -0.64 -8.51
CA ASN A 135 1.25 0.14 -7.80
C ASN A 135 -0.06 -0.65 -7.62
N VAL A 136 -0.53 -1.35 -8.66
CA VAL A 136 -1.73 -2.21 -8.57
C VAL A 136 -1.55 -3.32 -7.54
N ILE A 137 -0.37 -3.96 -7.49
CA ILE A 137 -0.06 -4.96 -6.47
C ILE A 137 -0.15 -4.34 -5.07
N ILE A 138 0.42 -3.15 -4.87
CA ILE A 138 0.34 -2.44 -3.59
C ILE A 138 -1.11 -2.09 -3.22
N ILE A 139 -1.96 -1.66 -4.18
CA ILE A 139 -3.39 -1.43 -3.96
C ILE A 139 -4.07 -2.68 -3.40
N ILE A 140 -3.82 -3.84 -4.01
CA ILE A 140 -4.39 -5.12 -3.58
C ILE A 140 -3.92 -5.46 -2.16
N CYS A 141 -2.63 -5.30 -1.86
CA CYS A 141 -2.08 -5.53 -0.54
C CYS A 141 -2.72 -4.63 0.53
N LEU A 142 -2.83 -3.32 0.26
CA LEU A 142 -3.44 -2.36 1.18
C LEU A 142 -4.95 -2.64 1.36
N GLY A 143 -5.65 -2.97 0.28
CA GLY A 143 -7.06 -3.37 0.33
C GLY A 143 -7.30 -4.63 1.16
N LEU A 144 -6.43 -5.65 1.01
CA LEU A 144 -6.46 -6.86 1.83
C LEU A 144 -6.27 -6.54 3.32
N ILE A 145 -5.34 -5.65 3.65
CA ILE A 145 -5.12 -5.21 5.04
C ILE A 145 -6.40 -4.55 5.58
N LEU A 146 -7.04 -3.65 4.84
CA LEU A 146 -8.29 -3.02 5.28
C LEU A 146 -9.40 -4.05 5.50
N ALA A 147 -9.54 -5.02 4.59
CA ALA A 147 -10.52 -6.10 4.71
C ALA A 147 -10.27 -6.95 5.97
N LEU A 148 -9.01 -7.30 6.25
CA LEU A 148 -8.63 -8.05 7.44
C LEU A 148 -8.85 -7.24 8.73
N GLN A 149 -8.54 -5.94 8.74
CA GLN A 149 -8.79 -5.07 9.90
C GLN A 149 -10.30 -4.94 10.18
N ALA A 150 -11.13 -4.86 9.14
CA ALA A 150 -12.58 -4.87 9.28
C ALA A 150 -13.10 -6.23 9.78
N GLY A 151 -12.56 -7.34 9.24
CA GLY A 151 -12.88 -8.70 9.65
C GLY A 151 -12.54 -8.97 11.10
N GLN A 152 -11.37 -8.52 11.56
CA GLN A 152 -10.94 -8.65 12.96
C GLN A 152 -11.88 -7.89 13.90
N GLU A 153 -12.28 -6.67 13.55
CA GLU A 153 -13.25 -5.92 14.35
C GLU A 153 -14.61 -6.61 14.37
N TYR A 154 -15.07 -7.13 13.24
CA TYR A 154 -16.32 -7.87 13.15
C TYR A 154 -16.31 -9.11 14.05
N ALA A 155 -15.25 -9.92 13.97
CA ALA A 155 -15.05 -11.10 14.82
C ALA A 155 -15.10 -10.72 16.32
N ARG A 156 -14.31 -9.70 16.72
CA ARG A 156 -14.29 -9.19 18.10
C ARG A 156 -15.66 -8.78 18.61
N ARG A 157 -16.48 -8.14 17.77
CA ARG A 157 -17.85 -7.74 18.14
C ARG A 157 -18.74 -8.96 18.37
N LYS A 158 -18.64 -10.00 17.52
CA LYS A 158 -19.41 -11.24 17.70
C LYS A 158 -19.02 -11.98 18.96
N ASP A 159 -17.73 -12.06 19.26
CA ASP A 159 -17.24 -12.72 20.47
C ASP A 159 -17.77 -12.01 21.73
N CYS A 160 -17.73 -10.68 21.76
CA CYS A 160 -18.26 -9.89 22.87
C CYS A 160 -19.78 -10.10 23.06
N LEU A 161 -20.54 -10.18 21.96
CA LEU A 161 -21.98 -10.47 22.01
C LEU A 161 -22.27 -11.89 22.52
N ALA A 162 -21.46 -12.88 22.11
CA ALA A 162 -21.61 -14.27 22.55
C ALA A 162 -21.34 -14.42 24.05
N LEU A 163 -20.31 -13.74 24.57
CA LEU A 163 -19.99 -13.72 26.00
C LEU A 163 -21.12 -13.10 26.82
N ALA A 164 -21.64 -11.94 26.41
CA ALA A 164 -22.74 -11.27 27.10
C ALA A 164 -24.05 -12.10 27.08
N ALA A 165 -24.27 -12.91 26.05
CA ALA A 165 -25.41 -13.82 25.99
C ALA A 165 -25.22 -15.05 26.89
N GLY A 166 -23.98 -15.49 27.13
CA GLY A 166 -23.65 -16.54 28.09
C GLY A 166 -23.92 -16.11 29.53
N GLU A 167 -23.41 -14.94 29.92
CA GLU A 167 -23.60 -14.38 31.28
C GLU A 167 -25.08 -14.21 31.64
N LYS A 168 -25.93 -13.82 30.67
CA LYS A 168 -27.39 -13.71 30.85
C LYS A 168 -28.11 -15.05 31.02
N LYS A 169 -27.51 -16.17 30.61
CA LYS A 169 -28.09 -17.51 30.80
C LYS A 169 -27.70 -18.13 32.14
N GLU A 170 -26.64 -17.63 32.76
CA GLU A 170 -26.14 -18.09 34.06
C GLU A 170 -26.74 -17.30 35.24
N GLN A 171 -27.37 -16.14 34.98
CA GLN A 171 -28.19 -15.36 35.92
C GLN A 171 -29.66 -15.74 35.87
#